data_AF-A0A821DNG0-F1
#
_entry.id   AF-A0A821DNG0-F1
#
_cell.length_a   1.000
_cell.length_b   1.000
_cell.length_c   1.000
_cell.angle_alpha   90.00
_cell.angle_beta   90.00
_cell.angle_gamma   90.00
#
_symmetry.space_group_name_H-M   'P 1'
#
loop_
_entity.id
_entity.type
_entity.pdbx_description
1 polymer ?
#
loop_
_entity_poly.entity_id
_entity_poly.type
_entity_poly.pdbx_seq_one_letter_code
_entity_poly.pdbx_strand_id
1 'polypeptide(L)'
;MTTFDDDDDEESIVPKDVTKKPIISDDDDVYNAETDEDEPETNKKSFDLANFFHGKHFYVFSDDFDDNTLRDIRRVIYAYDGILEKQIKSDVQYAITNRTWNQEFEK
;
A
#
# COMPACT_ATOMS: atom_id res chain seq x y z
N MET A 1 -31.69 -28.70 -34.52
CA MET A 1 -31.39 -27.79 -33.39
C MET A 1 -29.96 -27.30 -33.57
N THR A 2 -29.79 -26.22 -34.34
CA THR A 2 -28.64 -25.29 -34.40
C THR A 2 -28.92 -24.36 -35.57
N THR A 3 -29.54 -23.21 -35.30
CA THR A 3 -29.61 -22.09 -36.24
C THR A 3 -28.59 -21.07 -35.76
N PHE A 4 -27.68 -20.73 -36.68
CA PHE A 4 -26.88 -19.51 -36.65
C PHE A 4 -27.85 -18.34 -36.83
N ASP A 5 -27.75 -17.32 -35.99
CA ASP A 5 -28.36 -16.02 -36.23
C ASP A 5 -27.21 -15.04 -36.50
N ASP A 6 -27.06 -14.75 -37.79
CA ASP A 6 -26.26 -13.71 -38.43
C ASP A 6 -26.75 -12.31 -38.04
N ASP A 7 -25.84 -11.36 -38.25
CA ASP A 7 -25.97 -9.91 -38.27
C ASP A 7 -27.31 -9.37 -38.80
N ASP A 8 -27.76 -8.24 -38.25
CA ASP A 8 -28.40 -7.21 -39.08
C ASP A 8 -28.06 -5.80 -38.60
N ASP A 9 -27.68 -5.02 -39.59
CA ASP A 9 -27.07 -3.70 -39.63
C ASP A 9 -28.13 -2.57 -39.52
N GLU A 10 -27.65 -1.33 -39.66
CA GLU A 10 -28.38 -0.08 -39.97
C GLU A 10 -28.60 0.90 -38.79
N GLU A 11 -28.28 2.19 -38.87
CA GLU A 11 -27.80 3.05 -39.97
C GLU A 11 -27.23 4.35 -39.36
N SER A 12 -26.32 4.99 -40.09
CA SER A 12 -25.72 6.28 -39.74
C SER A 12 -26.63 7.45 -40.11
N ILE A 13 -26.75 8.49 -39.26
CA ILE A 13 -27.01 9.85 -39.78
C ILE A 13 -26.48 10.93 -38.82
N VAL A 14 -25.40 11.60 -39.21
CA VAL A 14 -25.08 12.97 -38.76
C VAL A 14 -25.82 13.97 -39.67
N PRO A 15 -26.33 15.08 -39.14
CA PRO A 15 -25.71 16.34 -39.54
C PRO A 15 -25.58 17.40 -38.43
N LYS A 16 -24.45 18.11 -38.50
CA LYS A 16 -24.20 19.44 -37.93
C LYS A 16 -25.13 20.45 -38.62
N ASP A 17 -25.66 21.47 -37.92
CA ASP A 17 -25.20 22.87 -38.03
C ASP A 17 -26.13 23.96 -37.40
N VAL A 18 -25.47 25.03 -36.95
CA VAL A 18 -25.82 26.45 -36.69
C VAL A 18 -26.77 26.98 -35.56
N THR A 19 -26.12 27.77 -34.70
CA THR A 19 -26.48 29.09 -34.08
C THR A 19 -27.35 29.17 -32.82
N LYS A 20 -26.71 29.58 -31.70
CA LYS A 20 -26.91 30.91 -31.04
C LYS A 20 -25.85 31.14 -29.94
N LYS A 21 -25.11 32.26 -30.04
CA LYS A 21 -24.19 32.78 -29.00
C LYS A 21 -25.00 33.30 -27.79
N PRO A 22 -24.43 33.25 -26.57
CA PRO A 22 -24.04 34.50 -25.88
C PRO A 22 -22.63 34.37 -25.27
N ILE A 23 -21.68 35.23 -25.65
CA ILE A 23 -21.21 36.40 -24.88
C ILE A 23 -20.83 36.04 -23.44
N ILE A 24 -19.52 35.85 -23.26
CA ILE A 24 -18.79 35.84 -21.99
C ILE A 24 -18.64 37.28 -21.53
N SER A 25 -19.03 37.59 -20.29
CA SER A 25 -18.33 38.57 -19.44
C SER A 25 -18.90 38.61 -18.02
N ASP A 26 -17.97 38.80 -17.09
CA ASP A 26 -18.06 39.16 -15.67
C ASP A 26 -18.30 37.97 -14.71
N ASP A 27 -17.21 37.38 -14.22
CA ASP A 27 -16.51 37.74 -12.96
C ASP A 27 -17.29 37.20 -11.75
N ASP A 28 -16.73 36.13 -11.16
CA ASP A 28 -16.49 35.96 -9.72
C ASP A 28 -16.15 34.49 -9.42
N ASP A 29 -14.85 34.19 -9.49
CA ASP A 29 -14.10 33.24 -8.65
C ASP A 29 -14.66 31.84 -8.42
N VAL A 30 -14.75 31.08 -9.52
CA VAL A 30 -14.72 29.61 -9.45
C VAL A 30 -13.26 29.19 -9.20
N TYR A 31 -12.97 28.67 -8.01
CA TYR A 31 -11.65 28.26 -7.46
C TYR A 31 -10.90 29.31 -6.64
N ASN A 32 -11.56 29.89 -5.63
CA ASN A 32 -10.84 30.35 -4.44
C ASN A 32 -10.45 29.11 -3.59
N ALA A 33 -9.48 28.34 -4.07
CA ALA A 33 -8.76 27.39 -3.24
C ALA A 33 -7.86 28.21 -2.32
N GLU A 34 -8.40 28.64 -1.19
CA GLU A 34 -7.59 29.07 -0.05
C GLU A 34 -6.72 27.87 0.33
N THR A 35 -5.53 27.82 -0.28
CA THR A 35 -4.44 27.00 0.21
C THR A 35 -4.01 27.71 1.47
N ASP A 36 -4.71 27.41 2.57
CA ASP A 36 -4.35 27.91 3.87
C ASP A 36 -2.89 27.55 4.13
N GLU A 37 -2.21 28.55 4.61
CA GLU A 37 -0.79 28.79 4.53
C GLU A 37 -0.02 27.62 5.16
N ASP A 38 1.13 27.26 4.58
CA ASP A 38 2.05 26.30 5.19
C ASP A 38 2.34 26.72 6.64
N GLU A 39 1.71 26.04 7.62
CA GLU A 39 2.03 26.24 9.03
C GLU A 39 3.56 26.13 9.17
N PRO A 40 4.23 27.08 9.88
CA PRO A 40 5.67 27.02 10.01
C PRO A 40 6.01 25.66 10.63
N GLU A 41 6.86 24.89 9.93
CA GLU A 41 7.37 23.59 10.36
C GLU A 41 7.84 23.71 11.81
N THR A 42 6.93 23.42 12.75
CA THR A 42 7.28 23.34 14.16
C THR A 42 8.38 22.31 14.21
N ASN A 43 9.52 22.68 14.80
CA ASN A 43 10.67 21.79 15.01
C ASN A 43 10.22 20.67 15.95
N LYS A 44 9.43 19.74 15.42
CA LYS A 44 8.98 18.52 16.07
C LYS A 44 10.28 17.77 16.30
N LYS A 45 10.71 17.75 17.57
CA LYS A 45 11.81 16.87 17.98
C LYS A 45 11.52 15.52 17.36
N SER A 46 12.40 15.08 16.47
CA SER A 46 12.32 13.74 15.92
C SER A 46 12.31 12.79 17.10
N PHE A 47 11.18 12.11 17.33
CA PHE A 47 11.12 11.01 18.26
C PHE A 47 11.90 9.88 17.60
N ASP A 48 13.20 9.84 17.86
CA ASP A 48 14.07 8.79 17.36
C ASP A 48 13.55 7.46 17.92
N LEU A 49 13.24 6.50 17.05
CA LEU A 49 12.82 5.19 17.52
C LEU A 49 13.99 4.54 18.26
N ALA A 50 13.69 3.76 19.28
CA ALA A 50 14.72 3.01 19.98
C ALA A 50 15.29 1.91 19.07
N ASN A 51 16.52 1.48 19.35
CA ASN A 51 17.22 0.49 18.54
C ASN A 51 17.30 -0.86 19.27
N PHE A 52 16.18 -1.32 19.85
CA PHE A 52 16.17 -2.51 20.71
C PHE A 52 16.68 -3.78 20.03
N PHE A 53 16.54 -3.84 18.71
CA PHE A 53 16.89 -5.00 17.89
C PHE A 53 18.18 -4.83 17.10
N HIS A 54 18.94 -3.75 17.35
CA HIS A 54 20.22 -3.51 16.68
C HIS A 54 21.13 -4.75 16.76
N GLY A 55 21.53 -5.28 15.60
CA GLY A 55 22.39 -6.45 15.47
C GLY A 55 21.75 -7.78 15.87
N LYS A 56 20.45 -7.82 16.13
CA LYS A 56 19.70 -9.05 16.42
C LYS A 56 19.14 -9.63 15.12
N HIS A 57 19.36 -10.93 14.95
CA HIS A 57 18.90 -11.68 13.79
C HIS A 57 17.65 -12.49 14.14
N PHE A 58 16.59 -12.31 13.35
CA PHE A 58 15.29 -12.93 13.51
C PHE A 58 14.97 -13.82 12.31
N TYR A 59 14.30 -14.93 12.56
CA TYR A 59 13.65 -15.72 11.52
C TYR A 59 12.15 -15.86 11.87
N VAL A 60 11.28 -15.67 10.87
CA VAL A 60 9.83 -15.78 11.03
C VAL A 60 9.33 -16.94 10.18
N PHE A 61 8.66 -17.90 10.80
CA PHE A 61 7.98 -18.98 10.09
C PHE A 61 6.72 -18.42 9.43
N SER A 62 6.78 -18.12 8.13
CA SER A 62 5.70 -17.43 7.42
C SER A 62 4.39 -18.21 7.39
N ASP A 63 4.47 -19.54 7.39
CA ASP A 63 3.31 -20.41 7.26
C ASP A 63 2.48 -20.50 8.56
N ASP A 64 2.95 -19.86 9.64
CA ASP A 64 2.34 -19.91 10.97
C ASP A 64 1.44 -18.71 11.27
N PHE A 65 1.47 -17.70 10.42
CA PHE A 65 0.79 -16.42 10.62
C PHE A 65 -0.02 -16.04 9.39
N ASP A 66 -1.13 -15.33 9.60
CA ASP A 66 -1.83 -14.65 8.51
C ASP A 66 -1.01 -13.46 7.98
N ASP A 67 -1.33 -13.00 6.77
CA ASP A 67 -0.57 -11.94 6.08
C ASP A 67 -0.50 -10.62 6.87
N ASN A 68 -1.54 -10.27 7.63
CA ASN A 68 -1.55 -9.04 8.41
C ASN A 68 -0.61 -9.16 9.61
N THR A 69 -0.72 -10.25 10.36
CA THR A 69 0.17 -10.54 11.50
C THR A 69 1.63 -10.63 11.05
N LEU A 70 1.89 -11.31 9.93
CA LEU A 70 3.24 -11.41 9.34
C LEU A 70 3.80 -10.03 8.98
N ARG A 71 2.97 -9.16 8.38
CA ARG A 71 3.34 -7.79 8.04
C ARG A 71 3.68 -6.99 9.28
N ASP A 72 2.89 -7.11 10.35
CA ASP A 72 3.11 -6.38 11.60
C ASP A 72 4.37 -6.85 12.32
N ILE A 73 4.61 -8.17 12.38
CA ILE A 73 5.86 -8.74 12.94
C ILE A 73 7.07 -8.16 12.20
N ARG A 74 7.07 -8.21 10.87
CA ARG A 74 8.18 -7.68 10.05
C ARG A 74 8.36 -6.17 10.27
N ARG A 75 7.26 -5.42 10.31
CA ARG A 75 7.28 -3.98 10.56
C ARG A 75 7.94 -3.66 11.89
N VAL A 76 7.61 -4.37 12.96
CA VAL A 76 8.21 -4.18 14.28
C VAL A 76 9.69 -4.52 14.26
N ILE A 77 10.09 -5.65 13.65
CA ILE A 77 11.51 -6.04 13.54
C ILE A 77 12.31 -4.91 12.87
N TYR A 78 11.85 -4.40 11.73
CA TYR A 78 12.54 -3.32 11.02
C TYR A 78 12.49 -1.99 11.76
N ALA A 79 11.37 -1.66 12.42
CA ALA A 79 11.21 -0.39 13.14
C ALA A 79 12.21 -0.21 14.28
N TYR A 80 12.69 -1.30 14.88
CA TYR A 80 13.66 -1.28 15.98
C TYR A 80 15.07 -1.74 15.56
N ASP A 81 15.37 -1.69 14.25
CA ASP A 81 16.67 -2.00 13.63
C ASP A 81 17.11 -3.48 13.76
N GLY A 82 16.15 -4.39 13.64
CA GLY A 82 16.39 -5.83 13.59
C GLY A 82 16.68 -6.34 12.17
N ILE A 83 17.43 -7.44 12.10
CA ILE A 83 17.78 -8.11 10.84
C ILE A 83 16.85 -9.31 10.66
N LEU A 84 16.11 -9.34 9.56
CA LEU A 84 15.24 -10.47 9.21
C LEU A 84 15.94 -11.42 8.24
N GLU A 85 16.21 -12.63 8.70
CA GLU A 85 16.82 -13.69 7.91
C GLU A 85 15.79 -14.41 7.03
N LYS A 86 16.26 -14.86 5.86
CA LYS A 86 15.42 -15.61 4.89
C LYS A 86 15.33 -17.10 5.21
N GLN A 87 16.26 -17.63 5.98
CA GLN A 87 16.38 -19.05 6.32
C GLN A 87 16.93 -19.20 7.74
N ILE A 88 16.64 -20.31 8.40
CA ILE A 88 17.26 -20.67 9.67
C ILE A 88 18.70 -21.05 9.41
N LYS A 89 19.60 -20.26 9.99
CA LYS A 89 21.05 -20.40 9.93
C LYS A 89 21.62 -20.16 11.33
N SER A 90 22.91 -20.41 11.50
CA SER A 90 23.61 -20.27 12.79
C SER A 90 23.67 -18.84 13.33
N ASP A 91 23.45 -17.84 12.49
CA ASP A 91 23.42 -16.41 12.84
C ASP A 91 22.07 -15.97 13.43
N VAL A 92 20.99 -16.74 13.19
CA VAL A 92 19.67 -16.48 13.76
C VAL A 92 19.72 -16.63 15.28
N GLN A 93 19.31 -15.58 15.98
CA GLN A 93 19.23 -15.55 17.45
C GLN A 93 17.82 -15.81 17.97
N TYR A 94 16.80 -15.42 17.19
CA TYR A 94 15.41 -15.50 17.58
C TYR A 94 14.56 -16.12 16.46
N ALA A 95 13.82 -17.17 16.80
CA ALA A 95 12.84 -17.79 15.92
C ALA A 95 11.43 -17.42 16.38
N ILE A 96 10.61 -16.86 15.49
CA ILE A 96 9.24 -16.44 15.76
C ILE A 96 8.29 -17.41 15.06
N THR A 97 7.46 -18.09 15.85
CA THR A 97 6.51 -19.11 15.41
C THR A 97 5.27 -19.08 16.29
N ASN A 98 4.12 -19.47 15.74
CA ASN A 98 2.88 -19.72 16.50
C ASN A 98 2.71 -21.22 16.84
N ARG A 99 3.69 -22.06 16.51
CA ARG A 99 3.68 -23.50 16.81
C ARG A 99 4.14 -23.75 18.23
N THR A 100 3.62 -24.83 18.82
CA THR A 100 4.21 -25.43 20.01
C THR A 100 5.57 -26.03 19.67
N TRP A 101 6.46 -26.11 20.65
CA TRP A 101 7.73 -26.82 20.54
C TRP A 101 7.54 -28.21 19.91
N ASN A 102 8.33 -28.53 18.89
CA ASN A 102 8.34 -29.80 18.17
C ASN A 102 9.79 -30.21 17.81
N GLN A 103 9.97 -31.44 17.33
CA GLN A 103 11.30 -31.97 16.96
C GLN A 103 11.95 -31.29 15.75
N GLU A 104 11.22 -30.50 14.97
CA GLU A 104 11.81 -29.76 13.84
C GLU A 104 12.74 -28.65 14.32
N PHE A 105 12.55 -28.16 15.55
CA PHE A 105 13.40 -27.12 16.17
C PHE A 105 14.68 -27.67 16.82
N GLU A 106 14.84 -28.99 16.92
CA GLU A 106 16.00 -29.64 17.57
C GLU A 106 17.11 -30.05 16.58
N LYS A 107 16.95 -29.72 15.30
CA LYS A 107 17.89 -30.09 14.22
C LYS A 107 19.04 -29.13 14.03
#